data_AF-A0A9N9I263-F1
#
_entry.id   AF-A0A9N9I263-F1
#
_cell.length_a   1.000
_cell.length_b   1.000
_cell.length_c   1.000
_cell.angle_alpha   90.00
_cell.angle_beta   90.00
_cell.angle_gamma   90.00
#
_symmetry.space_group_name_H-M   'P 1'
#
loop_
_entity.id
_entity.type
_entity.pdbx_description
1 polymer ?
#
loop_
_entity_poly.entity_id
_entity_poly.type
_entity_poly.pdbx_seq_one_letter_code
_entity_poly.pdbx_strand_id
1 'polypeptide(L)'
;RNTSIIKTSCTSRQFFKLQRRNASGGHGDHGHHEPEWNEPSGYLFGEKPLPPGQKRVKEDWENIWYFGMGGCLLLGIVIAIYKPDTSIQSWALKEAEKRLKERNVSLDYPKTERK
;
A
#
# COMPACT_ATOMS: atom_id res chain seq x y z
N ARG A 1 60.34 20.69 6.44
CA ARG A 1 60.59 21.27 5.10
C ARG A 1 59.26 21.17 4.36
N ASN A 2 58.59 22.31 4.16
CA ASN A 2 57.28 22.44 3.54
C ASN A 2 57.28 21.92 2.09
N THR A 3 56.23 21.20 1.71
CA THR A 3 55.66 21.25 0.36
C THR A 3 54.14 21.15 0.45
N SER A 4 53.50 22.32 0.32
CA SER A 4 52.11 22.51 -0.08
C SER A 4 51.91 22.09 -1.55
N ILE A 5 50.66 22.19 -2.05
CA ILE A 5 50.14 21.95 -3.43
C ILE A 5 49.30 20.66 -3.43
N ILE A 6 47.98 20.64 -3.61
CA ILE A 6 47.15 21.32 -4.61
C ILE A 6 45.84 21.80 -3.96
N LYS A 7 45.53 23.09 -4.14
CA LYS A 7 44.22 23.66 -3.83
C LYS A 7 43.24 23.17 -4.90
N THR A 8 42.34 22.25 -4.57
CA THR A 8 41.17 22.01 -5.41
C THR A 8 40.33 23.29 -5.44
N SER A 9 40.09 23.78 -6.65
CA SER A 9 39.28 24.96 -6.93
C SER A 9 37.92 24.87 -6.24
N CYS A 10 37.60 25.90 -5.47
CA CYS A 10 36.26 26.16 -4.98
C CYS A 10 35.37 26.48 -6.19
N THR A 11 34.66 25.49 -6.73
CA THR A 11 33.49 25.77 -7.56
C THR A 11 32.41 26.27 -6.62
N SER A 12 32.38 27.59 -6.43
CA SER A 12 31.27 28.31 -5.82
C SER A 12 30.01 28.01 -6.64
N ARG A 13 29.27 26.96 -6.27
CA ARG A 13 27.88 26.80 -6.69
C ARG A 13 27.15 27.99 -6.10
N GLN A 14 26.93 29.00 -6.94
CA GLN A 14 25.98 30.06 -6.67
C GLN A 14 24.65 29.35 -6.43
N PHE A 15 24.31 29.10 -5.17
CA PHE A 15 22.96 28.70 -4.79
C PHE A 15 22.11 29.90 -5.16
N PHE A 16 21.44 29.81 -6.31
CA PHE A 16 20.32 30.67 -6.61
C PHE A 16 19.35 30.54 -5.43
N LYS A 17 19.34 31.54 -4.55
CA LYS A 17 18.19 31.76 -3.68
C LYS A 17 17.04 32.05 -4.62
N LEU A 18 16.31 31.01 -5.01
CA LEU A 18 14.94 31.16 -5.47
C LEU A 18 14.18 31.71 -4.27
N GLN A 19 14.22 33.02 -4.12
CA GLN A 19 13.30 33.77 -3.29
C GLN A 19 11.92 33.51 -3.92
N ARG A 20 11.20 32.52 -3.40
CA ARG A 20 9.78 32.33 -3.70
C ARG A 20 9.09 33.61 -3.26
N ARG A 21 8.88 34.51 -4.22
CA ARG A 21 7.89 35.56 -4.08
C ARG A 21 6.54 34.86 -4.09
N ASN A 22 6.03 34.53 -2.91
CA ASN A 22 4.59 34.31 -2.76
C ASN A 22 3.95 35.66 -3.07
N ALA A 23 3.46 35.82 -4.29
CA ALA A 23 2.64 36.96 -4.67
C ALA A 23 1.27 36.75 -4.03
N SER A 24 1.15 37.08 -2.75
CA SER A 24 -0.14 37.40 -2.13
C SER A 24 -0.56 38.77 -2.67
N GLY A 25 -1.02 38.79 -3.92
CA GLY A 25 -1.59 39.96 -4.57
C GLY A 25 -3.09 39.97 -4.34
N GLY A 26 -3.55 40.83 -3.43
CA GLY A 26 -4.97 41.03 -3.18
C GLY A 26 -5.71 41.62 -4.38
N HIS A 27 -6.97 41.22 -4.50
CA HIS A 27 -8.11 41.90 -5.14
C HIS A 27 -9.30 41.39 -4.33
N GLY A 28 -10.14 42.22 -3.72
CA GLY A 28 -10.86 43.31 -4.35
C GLY A 28 -12.33 42.90 -4.31
N ASP A 29 -13.08 43.56 -3.44
CA ASP A 29 -14.50 43.40 -3.14
C ASP A 29 -15.39 43.41 -4.38
N HIS A 30 -15.72 42.25 -4.97
CA HIS A 30 -16.79 42.11 -5.97
C HIS A 30 -17.45 40.73 -5.87
N GLY A 31 -18.74 40.72 -5.53
CA GLY A 31 -19.56 39.51 -5.46
C GLY A 31 -19.85 38.90 -6.85
N HIS A 32 -20.25 37.62 -6.78
CA HIS A 32 -20.87 36.77 -7.81
C HIS A 32 -19.97 35.74 -8.54
N HIS A 33 -20.04 34.50 -8.03
CA HIS A 33 -19.99 33.21 -8.74
C HIS A 33 -18.80 32.92 -9.67
N GLU A 34 -17.67 32.53 -9.09
CA GLU A 34 -16.57 31.88 -9.83
C GLU A 34 -16.12 30.63 -9.04
N PRO A 35 -15.92 29.45 -9.67
CA PRO A 35 -15.38 28.29 -8.97
C PRO A 35 -13.94 28.58 -8.57
N GLU A 36 -13.72 28.75 -7.27
CA GLU A 36 -12.41 28.97 -6.65
C GLU A 36 -11.45 27.85 -7.10
N TRP A 37 -10.54 28.17 -8.02
CA TRP A 37 -9.54 27.24 -8.51
C TRP A 37 -8.57 26.93 -7.36
N ASN A 38 -8.64 25.71 -6.82
CA ASN A 38 -7.73 25.26 -5.78
C ASN A 38 -6.31 25.17 -6.36
N GLU A 39 -5.52 26.22 -6.14
CA GLU A 39 -4.10 26.21 -6.45
C GLU A 39 -3.44 24.96 -5.82
N PRO A 40 -2.45 24.34 -6.48
CA PRO A 40 -1.83 23.09 -6.03
C PRO A 40 -1.14 23.30 -4.67
N SER A 41 -1.93 23.17 -3.61
CA SER A 41 -1.48 23.17 -2.24
C SER A 41 -0.87 21.80 -1.98
N GLY A 42 0.34 21.75 -1.44
CA GLY A 42 1.07 20.50 -1.17
C GLY A 42 0.47 19.65 -0.05
N TYR A 43 -0.84 19.76 0.17
CA TYR A 43 -1.62 19.02 1.14
C TYR A 43 -2.22 17.79 0.46
N LEU A 44 -2.14 16.64 1.15
CA LEU A 44 -2.41 15.31 0.59
C LEU A 44 -3.82 15.15 -0.02
N PHE A 45 -4.77 16.03 0.32
CA PHE A 45 -6.15 16.03 -0.21
C PHE A 45 -6.68 17.45 -0.49
N GLY A 46 -5.81 18.45 -0.67
CA GLY A 46 -6.23 19.85 -0.88
C GLY A 46 -6.88 20.51 0.34
N GLU A 47 -6.94 19.82 1.46
CA GLU A 47 -7.49 20.32 2.72
C GLU A 47 -6.39 20.90 3.60
N LYS A 48 -6.63 22.10 4.11
CA LYS A 48 -5.79 22.69 5.17
C LYS A 48 -5.78 21.71 6.35
N PRO A 49 -4.61 21.29 6.86
CA PRO A 49 -4.56 20.43 8.03
C PRO A 49 -5.33 21.10 9.16
N LEU A 50 -6.29 20.38 9.74
CA LEU A 50 -7.13 20.90 10.81
C LEU A 50 -6.22 21.38 11.96
N PRO A 51 -6.60 22.44 12.68
CA PRO A 51 -5.87 22.86 13.87
C PRO A 51 -5.68 21.67 14.83
N PRO A 52 -4.52 21.56 15.49
CA PRO A 52 -4.17 20.41 16.32
C PRO A 52 -5.23 20.22 17.41
N GLY A 53 -6.06 19.18 17.27
CA GLY A 53 -7.17 18.89 18.19
C GLY A 53 -8.53 18.65 17.51
N GLN A 54 -8.71 19.03 16.25
CA GLN A 54 -9.91 18.64 15.50
C GLN A 54 -9.65 17.41 14.64
N LYS A 55 -10.45 16.35 14.86
CA LYS A 55 -10.40 15.12 14.08
C LYS A 55 -11.29 15.30 12.83
N ARG A 56 -10.82 14.81 11.68
CA ARG A 56 -11.63 14.73 10.44
C ARG A 56 -12.96 14.05 10.77
N VAL A 57 -14.08 14.70 10.46
CA VAL A 57 -15.42 14.10 10.60
C VAL A 57 -15.47 12.89 9.66
N LYS A 58 -15.91 11.74 10.18
CA LYS A 58 -16.09 10.54 9.38
C LYS A 58 -17.32 10.75 8.50
N GLU A 59 -17.15 10.64 7.20
CA GLU A 59 -18.25 10.79 6.24
C GLU A 59 -19.02 9.47 6.10
N ASP A 60 -20.33 9.53 5.84
CA ASP A 60 -21.19 8.33 5.76
C ASP A 60 -20.80 7.35 4.63
N TRP A 61 -20.18 7.84 3.56
CA TRP A 61 -19.69 7.01 2.46
C TRP A 61 -18.54 6.09 2.90
N GLU A 62 -17.73 6.52 3.89
CA GLU A 62 -16.59 5.76 4.39
C GLU A 62 -17.08 4.45 5.02
N ASN A 63 -18.23 4.49 5.71
CA ASN A 63 -18.88 3.30 6.26
C ASN A 63 -19.30 2.33 5.16
N ILE A 64 -19.99 2.81 4.11
CA ILE A 64 -20.41 1.96 2.98
C ILE A 64 -19.19 1.32 2.32
N TRP A 65 -18.10 2.07 2.19
CA TRP A 65 -16.85 1.53 1.64
C TRP A 65 -16.26 0.43 2.54
N TYR A 66 -16.18 0.63 3.86
CA TYR A 66 -15.69 -0.42 4.78
C TYR A 66 -16.57 -1.66 4.77
N PHE A 67 -17.89 -1.50 4.72
CA PHE A 67 -18.81 -2.64 4.63
C PHE A 67 -18.75 -3.32 3.27
N GLY A 68 -18.60 -2.56 2.18
CA GLY A 68 -18.45 -3.10 0.83
C GLY A 68 -17.13 -3.86 0.69
N MET A 69 -16.00 -3.20 0.92
CA MET A 69 -14.68 -3.82 0.83
C MET A 69 -14.47 -4.92 1.87
N GLY A 70 -14.77 -4.63 3.13
CA GLY A 70 -14.63 -5.61 4.21
C GLY A 70 -15.60 -6.78 4.06
N GLY A 71 -16.85 -6.50 3.65
CA GLY A 71 -17.86 -7.52 3.38
C GLY A 71 -17.48 -8.41 2.20
N CYS A 72 -17.03 -7.83 1.09
CA CYS A 72 -16.57 -8.60 -0.07
C CYS A 72 -15.34 -9.46 0.26
N LEU A 73 -14.39 -8.94 1.04
CA LEU A 73 -13.22 -9.71 1.45
C LEU A 73 -13.61 -10.88 2.38
N LEU A 74 -14.44 -10.61 3.39
CA LEU A 74 -14.94 -11.63 4.31
C LEU A 74 -15.72 -12.71 3.57
N LEU A 75 -16.64 -12.31 2.69
CA LEU A 75 -17.44 -13.21 1.87
C LEU A 75 -16.54 -14.02 0.93
N GLY A 76 -15.53 -13.40 0.31
CA GLY A 76 -14.56 -14.08 -0.54
C GLY A 76 -13.77 -15.17 0.22
N ILE A 77 -13.35 -14.88 1.46
CA ILE A 77 -12.67 -15.86 2.33
C ILE A 77 -13.60 -17.01 2.67
N VAL A 78 -14.84 -16.73 3.06
CA VAL A 78 -15.84 -17.75 3.38
C VAL A 78 -16.06 -18.67 2.17
N ILE A 79 -16.27 -18.10 0.98
CA ILE A 79 -16.41 -18.88 -0.25
C ILE A 79 -15.16 -19.72 -0.53
N ALA A 80 -13.97 -19.15 -0.35
CA ALA A 80 -12.72 -19.87 -0.60
C ALA A 80 -12.54 -21.08 0.33
N ILE A 81 -12.95 -20.99 1.60
CA ILE A 81 -12.88 -22.09 2.58
C ILE A 81 -13.91 -23.17 2.27
N TYR A 82 -15.14 -22.80 1.91
CA TYR A 82 -16.22 -23.75 1.66
C TYR A 82 -16.25 -24.31 0.22
N LYS A 83 -15.32 -23.89 -0.65
CA LYS A 83 -15.20 -24.49 -2.00
C LYS A 83 -14.86 -25.98 -1.86
N PRO A 84 -15.69 -26.90 -2.39
CA PRO A 84 -15.41 -28.32 -2.33
C PRO A 84 -14.14 -28.64 -3.13
N ASP A 85 -13.26 -29.49 -2.56
CA ASP A 85 -12.05 -29.96 -3.23
C ASP A 85 -12.39 -30.79 -4.48
N THR A 86 -12.53 -30.13 -5.63
CA THR A 86 -12.74 -30.78 -6.94
C THR A 86 -11.44 -31.16 -7.63
N SER A 87 -10.38 -31.41 -6.85
CA SER A 87 -9.07 -31.74 -7.39
C SER A 87 -9.00 -33.20 -7.85
N ILE A 88 -8.47 -33.44 -9.05
CA ILE A 88 -8.22 -34.81 -9.54
C ILE A 88 -7.18 -35.54 -8.69
N GLN A 89 -6.28 -34.79 -8.04
CA GLN A 89 -5.22 -35.31 -7.19
C GLN A 89 -5.79 -36.00 -5.95
N SER A 90 -6.83 -35.44 -5.32
CA SER A 90 -7.48 -36.07 -4.16
C SER A 90 -8.15 -37.40 -4.52
N TRP A 91 -8.71 -37.52 -5.73
CA TRP A 91 -9.21 -38.81 -6.22
C TRP A 91 -8.06 -39.78 -6.51
N ALA A 92 -7.04 -39.32 -7.22
CA ALA A 92 -5.89 -40.13 -7.60
C ALA A 92 -5.13 -40.68 -6.39
N LEU A 93 -4.97 -39.89 -5.32
CA LEU A 93 -4.35 -40.34 -4.07
C LEU A 93 -5.16 -41.44 -3.39
N LYS A 94 -6.48 -41.28 -3.28
CA LYS A 94 -7.37 -42.30 -2.69
C LYS A 94 -7.36 -43.60 -3.50
N GLU A 95 -7.39 -43.50 -4.82
CA GLU A 95 -7.33 -44.66 -5.70
C GLU A 95 -5.95 -45.33 -5.63
N ALA A 96 -4.86 -44.56 -5.61
CA ALA A 96 -3.50 -45.09 -5.44
C ALA A 96 -3.34 -45.82 -4.11
N GLU A 97 -3.87 -45.27 -3.01
CA GLU A 97 -3.86 -45.91 -1.69
C GLU A 97 -4.65 -47.23 -1.70
N LYS A 98 -5.80 -47.26 -2.37
CA LYS A 98 -6.59 -48.50 -2.54
C LYS A 98 -5.80 -49.58 -3.28
N ARG A 99 -5.14 -49.24 -4.39
CA ARG A 99 -4.27 -50.19 -5.14
C ARG A 99 -3.04 -50.62 -4.35
N LEU A 100 -2.55 -49.81 -3.43
CA LEU A 100 -1.43 -50.16 -2.56
C LEU A 100 -1.85 -51.08 -1.41
N LYS A 101 -3.03 -50.86 -0.82
CA LYS A 101 -3.64 -51.75 0.18
C LYS A 101 -3.92 -53.14 -0.41
N GLU A 102 -4.46 -53.20 -1.62
CA GLU A 102 -4.64 -54.46 -2.36
C GLU A 102 -3.31 -55.20 -2.59
N ARG A 103 -2.20 -54.44 -2.75
CA ARG A 103 -0.85 -54.99 -2.91
C ARG A 103 -0.11 -55.24 -1.59
N ASN A 104 -0.71 -54.93 -0.42
CA ASN A 104 -0.11 -55.09 0.91
C ASN A 104 1.33 -54.56 1.05
N VAL A 105 1.66 -53.45 0.38
CA VAL A 105 2.99 -52.81 0.48
C VAL A 105 2.94 -51.70 1.53
N SER A 106 3.73 -51.83 2.60
CA SER A 106 3.87 -50.80 3.64
C SER A 106 4.71 -49.62 3.14
N LEU A 107 4.18 -48.39 3.24
CA LEU A 107 4.85 -47.14 2.84
C LEU A 107 5.80 -46.57 3.90
N ASP A 108 6.06 -47.32 4.96
CA ASP A 108 6.92 -46.83 6.03
C ASP A 108 8.37 -46.77 5.55
N TYR A 109 8.92 -45.55 5.49
CA TYR A 109 10.32 -45.31 5.18
C TYR A 109 11.04 -44.99 6.49
N PRO A 110 12.14 -45.69 6.83
CA PRO A 110 12.87 -45.40 8.05
C PRO A 110 13.42 -43.97 7.98
N LYS A 111 12.95 -43.11 8.89
CA LYS A 111 13.42 -41.73 8.99
C LYS A 111 14.81 -41.73 9.61
N THR A 112 15.83 -41.34 8.84
CA THR A 112 17.19 -41.20 9.35
C THR A 112 17.27 -39.95 10.24
N GLU A 113 17.58 -40.14 11.52
CA GLU A 113 17.91 -39.03 12.42
C GLU A 113 19.31 -38.51 12.08
N ARG A 114 19.40 -37.29 11.57
CA ARG A 114 20.68 -36.62 11.31
C ARG A 114 21.22 -36.10 12.65
N LYS A 115 22.41 -36.58 13.05
CA LYS A 115 23.15 -36.13 14.25
C LYS A 115 23.54 -34.66 14.17
#